data_AF-A0A949AED6-F1
#
_entry.id   AF-A0A949AED6-F1
#
_cell.length_a   1.000
_cell.length_b   1.000
_cell.length_c   1.000
_cell.angle_alpha   90.00
_cell.angle_beta   90.00
_cell.angle_gamma   90.00
#
_symmetry.space_group_name_H-M   'P 1'
#
loop_
_entity.id
_entity.type
_entity.pdbx_description
1 polymer ?
#
loop_
_entity_poly.entity_id
_entity_poly.type
_entity_poly.pdbx_seq_one_letter_code
_entity_poly.pdbx_strand_id
1 'polypeptide(L)'
;MDKLLCSLPKIPQERFNHFIRGYFDGDGCVSYGFYRRRGRNKKTFTISTYFISSSKEFLDNISKKLNAYIDVGLGCISKHTGNHKLSHSKNGAIKLTHYMYKNIKSGLFLERKYKKFQEIFKILAQAQK
;
A
#
# COMPACT_ATOMS: atom_id res chain seq x y z
N MET A 1 -20.96 -0.10 -23.38
CA MET A 1 -20.69 -0.65 -22.04
C MET A 1 -20.46 0.52 -21.11
N ASP A 2 -21.45 0.82 -20.28
CA ASP A 2 -21.35 1.91 -19.30
C ASP A 2 -20.28 1.56 -18.28
N LYS A 3 -19.17 2.29 -18.35
CA LYS A 3 -18.06 2.16 -17.41
C LYS A 3 -18.54 2.71 -16.08
N LEU A 4 -18.94 1.85 -15.14
CA LEU A 4 -19.25 2.24 -13.76
C LEU A 4 -18.05 3.05 -13.23
N LEU A 5 -18.24 4.37 -13.13
CA LEU A 5 -17.17 5.27 -12.74
C LEU A 5 -16.98 5.11 -11.23
N CYS A 6 -16.02 4.27 -10.83
CA CYS A 6 -15.67 4.12 -9.42
C CYS A 6 -14.96 5.40 -8.97
N SER A 7 -15.71 6.36 -8.45
CA SER A 7 -15.19 7.59 -7.85
C SER A 7 -14.89 7.37 -6.36
N LEU A 8 -13.82 8.00 -5.85
CA LEU A 8 -13.49 7.93 -4.43
C LEU A 8 -14.53 8.69 -3.60
N PRO A 9 -15.26 8.04 -2.67
CA PRO A 9 -16.27 8.75 -1.89
C PRO A 9 -15.67 9.81 -0.97
N LYS A 10 -16.51 10.76 -0.55
CA LYS A 10 -16.17 11.70 0.50
C LYS A 10 -16.08 10.92 1.82
N ILE A 11 -14.89 10.88 2.39
CA ILE A 11 -14.58 10.13 3.61
C ILE A 11 -13.87 11.12 4.55
N PRO A 12 -14.32 11.27 5.81
CA PRO A 12 -13.63 12.08 6.80
C PRO A 12 -12.18 11.61 7.01
N GLN A 13 -11.24 12.53 7.23
CA GLN A 13 -9.81 12.23 7.32
C GLN A 13 -9.51 11.22 8.43
N GLU A 14 -10.19 11.34 9.56
CA GLU A 14 -10.08 10.47 10.73
C GLU A 14 -10.60 9.05 10.49
N ARG A 15 -11.39 8.83 9.43
CA ARG A 15 -11.87 7.50 9.01
C ARG A 15 -11.12 6.95 7.81
N PHE A 16 -10.28 7.76 7.17
CA PHE A 16 -9.65 7.40 5.90
C PHE A 16 -8.67 6.23 6.04
N ASN A 17 -8.02 6.07 7.19
CA ASN A 17 -7.20 4.91 7.51
C ASN A 17 -8.01 3.59 7.50
N HIS A 18 -9.24 3.61 8.02
CA HIS A 18 -10.11 2.43 8.02
C HIS A 18 -10.62 2.11 6.61
N PHE A 19 -11.01 3.13 5.84
CA PHE A 19 -11.39 2.96 4.44
C PHE A 19 -10.25 2.35 3.62
N ILE A 20 -9.05 2.96 3.68
CA ILE A 20 -7.94 2.52 2.85
C ILE A 20 -7.40 1.15 3.29
N ARG A 21 -7.47 0.80 4.58
CA ARG A 21 -7.22 -0.57 5.05
C ARG A 21 -8.21 -1.55 4.45
N GLY A 22 -9.52 -1.25 4.50
CA GLY A 22 -10.55 -2.15 3.95
C GLY A 22 -10.34 -2.38 2.45
N TYR A 23 -10.06 -1.31 1.70
CA TYR A 23 -9.74 -1.41 0.28
C TYR A 23 -8.43 -2.17 0.03
N PHE A 24 -7.38 -1.91 0.80
CA PHE A 24 -6.13 -2.67 0.72
C PHE A 24 -6.34 -4.16 1.01
N ASP A 25 -7.18 -4.49 1.99
CA ASP A 25 -7.46 -5.86 2.37
C ASP A 25 -8.26 -6.60 1.30
N GLY A 26 -9.16 -5.91 0.58
CA GLY A 26 -9.82 -6.44 -0.62
C GLY A 26 -8.89 -6.53 -1.84
N ASP A 27 -8.51 -5.38 -2.39
CA ASP A 27 -7.87 -5.25 -3.72
C ASP A 27 -6.41 -4.76 -3.66
N GLY A 28 -5.81 -4.78 -2.47
CA GLY A 28 -4.41 -4.47 -2.27
C GLY A 28 -3.51 -5.70 -2.16
N CYS A 29 -2.20 -5.47 -2.21
CA CYS A 29 -1.20 -6.51 -2.04
C CYS A 29 0.08 -5.95 -1.43
N VAL A 30 0.81 -6.79 -0.69
CA VAL A 30 2.18 -6.51 -0.24
C VAL A 30 3.11 -7.58 -0.79
N SER A 31 4.24 -7.13 -1.35
CA SER A 31 5.37 -7.95 -1.76
C SER A 31 6.63 -7.47 -1.05
N TYR A 32 7.46 -8.41 -0.62
CA TYR A 32 8.75 -8.14 -0.02
C TYR A 32 9.74 -9.26 -0.34
N GLY A 33 11.03 -8.95 -0.24
CA GLY A 33 12.09 -9.91 -0.48
C GLY A 33 13.47 -9.27 -0.64
N PHE A 34 14.49 -10.12 -0.68
CA PHE A 34 15.87 -9.71 -0.92
C PHE A 34 16.21 -9.79 -2.40
N TYR A 35 16.48 -8.65 -3.02
CA TYR A 35 16.77 -8.57 -4.45
C TYR A 35 18.20 -8.08 -4.68
N ARG A 36 18.89 -8.71 -5.63
CA ARG A 36 20.19 -8.21 -6.14
C ARG A 36 19.92 -7.26 -7.29
N ARG A 37 20.19 -5.97 -7.09
CA ARG A 37 20.16 -5.00 -8.19
C ARG A 37 21.36 -5.24 -9.11
N ARG A 38 21.16 -5.08 -10.43
CA ARG A 38 22.25 -5.15 -11.42
C ARG A 38 23.36 -4.18 -11.01
N GLY A 39 24.61 -4.66 -11.03
CA GLY A 39 25.78 -3.88 -10.63
C GLY A 39 25.99 -3.74 -9.12
N ARG A 40 25.28 -4.52 -8.27
CA ARG A 40 25.52 -4.55 -6.82
C ARG A 40 25.86 -5.96 -6.34
N ASN A 41 26.87 -6.05 -5.48
CA ASN A 41 27.36 -7.33 -4.91
C ASN A 41 26.49 -7.84 -3.76
N LYS A 42 25.75 -6.95 -3.08
CA LYS A 42 24.89 -7.29 -1.94
C LYS A 42 23.41 -7.27 -2.34
N LYS A 43 22.64 -8.24 -1.84
CA LYS A 43 21.18 -8.21 -1.91
C LYS A 43 20.66 -7.07 -1.01
N THR A 44 19.58 -6.42 -1.43
CA THR A 44 18.90 -5.40 -0.64
C THR A 44 17.47 -5.87 -0.36
N PHE A 45 17.04 -5.76 0.89
CA PHE A 45 15.65 -5.99 1.25
C PHE A 45 14.76 -4.92 0.60
N THR A 46 13.65 -5.33 0.02
CA THR A 46 12.66 -4.42 -0.54
C THR A 46 11.27 -4.82 -0.08
N ILE A 47 10.42 -3.82 0.06
CA ILE A 47 8.98 -3.96 0.31
C ILE A 47 8.27 -3.06 -0.69
N SER A 48 7.12 -3.51 -1.19
CA SER A 48 6.17 -2.70 -1.94
C SER A 48 4.73 -3.07 -1.58
N THR A 49 3.90 -2.05 -1.47
CA THR A 49 2.44 -2.17 -1.31
C THR A 49 1.77 -1.71 -2.59
N TYR A 50 0.66 -2.36 -2.94
CA TYR A 50 -0.08 -2.13 -4.17
C TYR A 50 -1.56 -1.95 -3.88
N PHE A 51 -2.22 -1.10 -4.65
CA PHE A 51 -3.67 -1.04 -4.82
C PHE A 51 -4.02 -1.29 -6.28
N ILE A 52 -5.03 -2.12 -6.55
CA ILE A 52 -5.44 -2.48 -7.91
C ILE A 52 -6.86 -1.96 -8.18
N SER A 53 -7.04 -1.24 -9.28
CA SER A 53 -8.35 -0.76 -9.72
C SER A 53 -8.44 -0.72 -11.24
N SER A 54 -9.63 -0.93 -11.81
CA SER A 54 -9.91 -0.63 -13.22
C SER A 54 -10.03 0.88 -13.48
N SER A 55 -10.18 1.70 -12.43
CA SER A 55 -10.26 3.16 -12.50
C SER A 55 -8.92 3.80 -12.13
N LYS A 56 -8.22 4.38 -13.12
CA LYS A 56 -6.99 5.14 -12.87
C LYS A 56 -7.27 6.35 -11.98
N GLU A 57 -8.36 7.04 -12.25
CA GLU A 57 -8.76 8.25 -11.52
C GLU A 57 -8.99 7.96 -10.03
N PHE A 58 -9.59 6.82 -9.72
CA PHE A 58 -9.75 6.36 -8.34
C PHE A 58 -8.39 6.23 -7.62
N LEU A 59 -7.41 5.61 -8.29
CA LEU A 59 -6.07 5.45 -7.74
C LEU A 59 -5.31 6.78 -7.64
N ASP A 60 -5.46 7.69 -8.61
CA ASP A 60 -4.91 9.05 -8.53
C ASP A 60 -5.47 9.80 -7.31
N ASN A 61 -6.78 9.68 -7.06
CA ASN A 61 -7.42 10.32 -5.90
C ASN A 61 -6.98 9.70 -4.57
N ILE A 62 -6.81 8.37 -4.51
CA ILE A 62 -6.21 7.70 -3.35
C ILE A 62 -4.79 8.21 -3.11
N SER A 63 -3.96 8.26 -4.16
CA SER A 63 -2.58 8.72 -4.11
C SER A 63 -2.48 10.15 -3.53
N LYS A 64 -3.29 11.08 -4.05
CA LYS A 64 -3.34 12.47 -3.58
C LYS A 64 -3.76 12.56 -2.11
N LYS A 65 -4.82 11.85 -1.70
CA LYS A 65 -5.27 11.87 -0.29
C LYS A 65 -4.24 11.27 0.66
N LEU A 66 -3.64 10.14 0.29
CA LEU A 66 -2.57 9.53 1.09
C LEU A 66 -1.38 10.47 1.24
N ASN A 67 -0.96 11.13 0.15
CA ASN A 67 0.13 12.10 0.23
C ASN A 67 -0.24 13.29 1.13
N ALA A 68 -1.44 13.84 0.99
CA ALA A 68 -1.89 14.96 1.81
C ALA A 68 -2.00 14.61 3.31
N TYR A 69 -2.41 13.38 3.65
CA TYR A 69 -2.67 13.00 5.04
C TYR A 69 -1.45 12.46 5.79
N ILE A 70 -0.51 11.81 5.09
CA ILE A 70 0.64 11.13 5.73
C ILE A 70 1.98 11.34 5.02
N ASP A 71 2.04 12.18 3.98
CA ASP A 71 3.27 12.49 3.24
C ASP A 71 4.02 11.22 2.79
N VAL A 72 3.29 10.32 2.15
CA VAL A 72 3.82 9.02 1.68
C VAL A 72 4.43 9.09 0.27
N GLY A 73 4.33 10.26 -0.38
CA GLY A 73 4.60 10.44 -1.79
C GLY A 73 3.44 9.97 -2.68
N LEU A 74 3.42 10.42 -3.93
CA LEU A 74 2.38 10.04 -4.89
C LEU A 74 2.45 8.57 -5.34
N GLY A 75 3.53 7.87 -5.02
CA GLY A 75 3.76 6.50 -5.51
C GLY A 75 3.89 6.47 -7.03
N CYS A 76 3.69 5.29 -7.62
CA CYS A 76 3.75 5.09 -9.07
C CYS A 76 2.51 4.33 -9.53
N ILE A 77 1.81 4.87 -10.52
CA ILE A 77 0.66 4.22 -11.16
C ILE A 77 1.09 3.62 -12.50
N SER A 78 0.89 2.32 -12.62
CA SER A 78 1.21 1.54 -13.82
C SER A 78 -0.04 0.81 -14.33
N LYS A 79 -0.10 0.51 -15.63
CA LYS A 79 -1.15 -0.32 -16.23
C LYS A 79 -0.68 -1.77 -16.29
N HIS A 80 -1.55 -2.72 -15.93
CA HIS A 80 -1.29 -4.15 -16.00
C HIS A 80 -2.59 -4.88 -16.39
N THR A 81 -2.58 -5.55 -17.55
CA THR A 81 -3.69 -6.43 -18.02
C THR A 81 -5.08 -5.85 -17.81
N GLY A 82 -5.33 -4.65 -18.36
CA GLY A 82 -6.64 -3.98 -18.27
C GLY A 82 -6.92 -3.22 -16.96
N ASN A 83 -6.13 -3.45 -15.91
CA ASN A 83 -6.22 -2.74 -14.64
C ASN A 83 -5.07 -1.74 -14.44
N HIS A 84 -5.22 -0.91 -13.43
CA HIS A 84 -4.20 0.01 -12.94
C HIS A 84 -3.73 -0.43 -11.56
N LYS A 85 -2.46 -0.15 -11.29
CA LYS A 85 -1.78 -0.48 -10.04
C LYS A 85 -1.07 0.75 -9.51
N LEU A 86 -1.51 1.24 -8.35
CA LEU A 86 -0.79 2.24 -7.56
C LEU A 86 0.20 1.51 -6.64
N SER A 87 1.46 1.90 -6.69
CA SER A 87 2.54 1.26 -5.94
C SER A 87 3.30 2.26 -5.07
N HIS A 88 3.54 1.86 -3.82
CA HIS A 88 4.44 2.54 -2.90
C HIS A 88 5.51 1.55 -2.47
N SER A 89 6.77 1.97 -2.50
CA SER A 89 7.92 1.11 -2.17
C SER A 89 8.68 1.65 -0.97
N LYS A 90 9.42 0.76 -0.30
CA LYS A 90 10.32 1.09 0.83
C LYS A 90 9.61 1.93 1.91
N ASN A 91 10.11 3.14 2.20
CA ASN A 91 9.58 4.04 3.22
C ASN A 91 8.10 4.37 2.99
N GLY A 92 7.67 4.51 1.72
CA GLY A 92 6.27 4.73 1.39
C GLY A 92 5.39 3.55 1.82
N ALA A 93 5.83 2.33 1.50
CA ALA A 93 5.13 1.11 1.92
C ALA A 93 5.06 0.98 3.45
N ILE A 94 6.15 1.32 4.14
CA ILE A 94 6.25 1.28 5.60
C ILE A 94 5.30 2.31 6.24
N LYS A 95 5.33 3.58 5.81
CA LYS A 95 4.41 4.63 6.28
C LYS A 95 2.96 4.22 6.05
N LEU A 96 2.64 3.74 4.84
CA LEU A 96 1.28 3.33 4.50
C LEU A 96 0.79 2.17 5.38
N THR A 97 1.66 1.20 5.66
CA THR A 97 1.35 0.09 6.56
C THR A 97 1.00 0.58 7.96
N HIS A 98 1.84 1.44 8.55
CA HIS A 98 1.57 2.01 9.87
C HIS A 98 0.26 2.80 9.88
N TYR A 99 -0.06 3.51 8.80
CA TYR A 99 -1.31 4.25 8.69
C TYR A 99 -2.54 3.34 8.64
N MET A 100 -2.53 2.31 7.77
CA MET A 100 -3.65 1.36 7.60
C MET A 100 -3.97 0.60 8.89
N TYR A 101 -2.93 0.17 9.59
CA TYR A 101 -3.00 -0.68 10.77
C TYR A 101 -2.76 0.10 12.07
N LYS A 102 -2.95 1.42 12.05
CA LYS A 102 -2.87 2.26 13.25
C LYS A 102 -4.01 1.90 14.21
N ASN A 103 -3.67 1.68 15.48
CA ASN A 103 -4.63 1.49 16.58
C ASN A 103 -5.71 0.42 16.27
N ILE A 104 -5.31 -0.74 15.75
CA ILE A 104 -6.23 -1.86 15.55
C ILE A 104 -6.83 -2.26 16.90
N LYS A 105 -8.13 -1.99 17.09
CA LYS A 105 -8.89 -2.43 18.26
C LYS A 105 -9.79 -3.65 17.96
N SER A 106 -10.03 -3.95 16.69
CA SER A 106 -10.99 -4.94 16.23
C SER A 106 -10.39 -5.82 15.13
N GLY A 107 -10.78 -7.10 15.05
CA GLY A 107 -10.39 -8.06 14.00
C GLY A 107 -10.86 -7.73 12.57
N LEU A 108 -11.19 -6.48 12.27
CA LEU A 108 -11.66 -5.99 10.97
C LEU A 108 -10.47 -5.70 10.02
N PHE A 109 -9.67 -6.74 9.79
CA PHE A 109 -8.57 -6.77 8.85
C PHE A 109 -8.26 -8.21 8.42
N LEU A 110 -7.60 -8.39 7.28
CA LEU A 110 -7.14 -9.71 6.88
C LEU A 110 -5.85 -10.10 7.59
N GLU A 111 -5.94 -11.06 8.50
CA GLU A 111 -4.79 -11.57 9.26
C GLU A 111 -3.60 -11.94 8.37
N ARG A 112 -3.85 -12.57 7.22
CA ARG A 112 -2.80 -12.98 6.29
C ARG A 112 -1.95 -11.80 5.79
N LYS A 113 -2.56 -10.63 5.56
CA LYS A 113 -1.84 -9.41 5.15
C LYS A 113 -1.14 -8.76 6.35
N TYR A 114 -1.80 -8.73 7.50
CA TYR A 114 -1.21 -8.22 8.73
C TYR A 114 0.04 -9.01 9.18
N LYS A 115 -0.03 -10.35 9.18
CA LYS A 115 1.10 -11.24 9.51
C LYS A 115 2.32 -10.99 8.62
N LYS A 116 2.12 -10.74 7.32
CA LYS A 116 3.22 -10.34 6.40
C LYS A 116 3.87 -9.04 6.84
N PHE A 117 3.10 -8.03 7.24
CA PHE A 117 3.68 -6.78 7.72
C PHE A 117 4.47 -6.97 9.03
N GLN A 118 3.98 -7.80 9.94
CA GLN A 118 4.71 -8.15 11.17
C GLN A 118 6.06 -8.82 10.84
N GLU A 119 6.09 -9.74 9.88
CA GLU A 119 7.33 -10.37 9.41
C GLU A 119 8.30 -9.33 8.81
N ILE A 120 7.80 -8.43 7.96
CA ILE A 120 8.63 -7.36 7.38
C ILE A 120 9.25 -6.48 8.47
N PHE A 121 8.48 -6.08 9.49
CA PHE A 121 9.01 -5.27 10.59
C PHE A 121 10.05 -6.00 11.42
N LYS A 122 9.91 -7.32 11.63
CA LYS A 122 10.96 -8.13 12.27
C LYS A 122 12.26 -8.12 11.45
N ILE A 123 12.17 -8.30 10.13
CA ILE A 123 13.34 -8.26 9.24
C ILE A 123 14.02 -6.89 9.27
N LEU A 124 13.23 -5.80 9.22
CA LEU A 124 13.76 -4.44 9.25
C LEU A 124 14.46 -4.11 10.57
N ALA A 125 13.92 -4.57 11.70
CA ALA A 125 14.55 -4.36 13.02
C ALA A 125 15.88 -5.12 13.17
N GLN A 126 16.00 -6.30 12.56
CA GLN A 126 17.26 -7.06 12.55
C GLN A 126 18.34 -6.42 11.69
N ALA A 127 17.96 -5.73 10.60
CA ALA A 127 18.90 -5.08 9.69
C ALA A 127 19.46 -3.74 10.21
N GLN A 128 18.94 -3.22 11.33
CA GLN A 128 19.41 -2.00 12.00
C GLN A 128 20.36 -2.28 13.17
N LYS A 129 20.55 -3.56 13.53
CA LYS A 129 21.59 -4.02 14.46
C LYS A 129 22.88 -4.30 13.69
#